data_AF-A0AAJ1VI73-F1
#
_entry.id   AF-A0AAJ1VI73-F1
#
_cell.length_a   1.000
_cell.length_b   1.000
_cell.length_c   1.000
_cell.angle_alpha   90.00
_cell.angle_beta   90.00
_cell.angle_gamma   90.00
#
_symmetry.space_group_name_H-M   'P 1'
#
loop_
_entity.id
_entity.type
_entity.pdbx_description
1 polymer ?
#
loop_
_entity_poly.entity_id
_entity_poly.type
_entity_poly.pdbx_seq_one_letter_code
_entity_poly.pdbx_strand_id
1 'polypeptide(L)' 'MKLMLKIMFAIFLIWMAVGMYLINTGHEKAQIVMGLGVFYFSFLFMPFFIYYRYRDGKYKKYILNDEKLKAAFKGFGKD' A
#
# COMPACT_ATOMS: atom_id res chain seq x y z
N MET A 1 11.55 -0.66 5.97
CA MET A 1 10.25 -1.26 5.58
C MET A 1 9.51 -2.00 6.70
N LYS A 2 10.13 -2.40 7.81
CA LYS A 2 9.54 -3.52 8.57
C LYS A 2 8.65 -3.12 9.73
N LEU A 3 9.13 -2.41 10.75
CA LEU A 3 8.36 -2.35 12.00
C LEU A 3 7.15 -1.39 11.93
N MET A 4 7.37 -0.13 11.57
CA MET A 4 6.31 0.89 11.56
C MET A 4 5.13 0.50 10.63
N LEU A 5 5.41 0.15 9.38
CA LEU A 5 4.36 -0.29 8.44
C LEU A 5 3.66 -1.58 8.89
N LYS A 6 4.38 -2.53 9.49
CA LYS A 6 3.75 -3.73 10.07
C LYS A 6 2.87 -3.41 11.26
N ILE A 7 3.28 -2.47 12.13
CA ILE A 7 2.48 -2.01 13.26
C ILE A 7 1.22 -1.32 12.74
N MET A 8 1.34 -0.38 11.80
CA MET A 8 0.18 0.30 11.20
C MET A 8 -0.78 -0.70 10.54
N PHE A 9 -0.24 -1.72 9.87
CA PHE A 9 -1.04 -2.78 9.27
C PHE A 9 -1.72 -3.67 10.32
N ALA A 10 -1.03 -4.04 11.40
CA ALA A 10 -1.60 -4.81 12.50
C ALA A 10 -2.74 -4.05 13.21
N ILE A 11 -2.54 -2.75 13.47
CA ILE A 11 -3.58 -1.86 14.00
C ILE A 11 -4.79 -1.83 13.06
N PHE A 12 -4.55 -1.70 11.75
CA PHE A 12 -5.62 -1.73 10.76
C PHE A 12 -6.42 -3.05 10.79
N LEU A 13 -5.76 -4.20 10.88
CA LEU A 13 -6.44 -5.50 10.96
C LEU A 13 -7.29 -5.64 12.24
N ILE A 14 -6.75 -5.23 13.39
CA ILE A 14 -7.51 -5.24 14.65
C ILE A 14 -8.73 -4.31 14.55
N TRP A 15 -8.56 -3.12 13.97
CA TRP A 15 -9.66 -2.18 13.78
C TRP A 15 -10.73 -2.75 12.84
N MET A 16 -10.34 -3.36 11.72
CA MET A 16 -11.30 -4.01 10.81
C MET A 16 -12.05 -5.16 11.49
N ALA A 17 -11.38 -5.95 12.32
CA ALA A 17 -12.02 -7.02 13.10
C ALA A 17 -13.03 -6.44 14.11
N VAL A 18 -12.67 -5.37 14.83
CA VAL A 18 -13.58 -4.67 15.76
C VAL A 18 -14.76 -4.04 15.02
N GLY A 19 -14.52 -3.39 13.89
CA GLY A 19 -15.57 -2.79 13.05
C GLY A 19 -16.56 -3.83 12.52
N MET A 20 -16.05 -4.97 12.03
CA MET A 20 -16.89 -6.08 11.56
C MET A 20 -17.68 -6.72 12.70
N TYR A 21 -17.06 -6.89 13.87
CA TYR A 21 -17.76 -7.36 15.07
C TYR A 21 -18.91 -6.42 15.46
N LEU A 22 -18.67 -5.11 15.51
CA LEU A 22 -19.68 -4.08 15.82
C LEU A 22 -20.83 -4.05 14.81
N ILE A 23 -20.55 -4.26 13.52
CA ILE A 23 -21.59 -4.40 12.49
C ILE A 23 -22.47 -5.61 12.81
N ASN A 24 -21.86 -6.76 13.09
CA ASN A 24 -22.59 -8.00 13.36
C ASN A 24 -23.45 -7.92 14.63
N THR A 25 -23.02 -7.14 15.63
CA THR A 25 -23.81 -6.89 16.84
C THR A 25 -24.87 -5.79 16.67
N GLY A 26 -25.02 -5.21 15.47
CA GLY A 26 -26.00 -4.15 15.19
C GLY A 26 -25.74 -2.85 15.96
N HIS A 27 -24.49 -2.58 16.33
CA HIS A 27 -24.17 -1.42 17.15
C HIS A 27 -24.35 -0.12 16.33
N GLU A 28 -25.05 0.87 16.88
CA GLU A 28 -25.44 2.10 16.17
C GLU A 28 -24.24 2.85 15.54
N LYS A 29 -23.09 2.82 16.23
CA LYS A 29 -21.83 3.45 15.78
C LYS A 29 -20.98 2.59 14.85
N ALA A 30 -21.41 1.39 14.46
CA ALA A 30 -20.61 0.44 13.69
C ALA A 30 -20.14 1.02 12.33
N GLN A 31 -21.03 1.72 11.63
CA GLN A 31 -20.70 2.36 10.35
C GLN A 31 -19.64 3.46 10.50
N ILE A 32 -19.72 4.24 11.58
CA ILE A 32 -18.73 5.30 11.87
C ILE A 32 -17.37 4.67 12.15
N VAL A 33 -17.31 3.63 12.98
CA VAL A 33 -16.06 2.93 13.32
C VAL A 33 -15.42 2.30 12.08
N MET A 34 -16.22 1.72 11.18
CA MET A 34 -15.74 1.20 9.90
C MET A 34 -15.27 2.31 8.95
N GLY A 35 -16.01 3.41 8.85
CA GLY A 35 -15.62 4.57 8.04
C GLY A 35 -14.29 5.16 8.49
N LEU A 36 -14.06 5.25 9.80
CA LEU A 36 -12.78 5.68 10.36
C LEU A 36 -11.64 4.70 10.04
N GLY A 37 -11.91 3.39 10.02
CA GLY A 37 -10.93 2.38 9.58
C GLY A 37 -10.54 2.54 8.11
N VAL A 38 -11.52 2.78 7.23
CA VAL A 38 -11.27 3.06 5.81
C VAL A 38 -10.53 4.39 5.63
N PHE A 39 -10.90 5.43 6.38
CA PHE A 39 -10.20 6.71 6.39
C PHE A 39 -8.73 6.54 6.79
N TYR A 40 -8.47 5.83 7.89
CA TYR A 40 -7.11 5.52 8.33
C TYR A 40 -6.32 4.79 7.23
N PHE A 41 -6.94 3.81 6.57
CA PHE A 41 -6.28 3.07 5.50
C PHE A 41 -5.93 3.97 4.30
N SER A 42 -6.89 4.75 3.82
CA SER A 42 -6.75 5.58 2.62
C SER A 42 -5.84 6.78 2.82
N PHE A 43 -5.92 7.46 3.97
CA PHE A 43 -5.20 8.72 4.20
C PHE A 43 -3.93 8.58 5.03
N LEU A 44 -3.80 7.53 5.85
CA LEU A 44 -2.58 7.28 6.61
C LEU A 44 -1.82 6.08 6.03
N PHE A 45 -2.39 4.88 6.05
CA PHE A 45 -1.64 3.68 5.69
C PHE A 45 -1.11 3.72 4.25
N MET A 46 -1.96 4.07 3.28
CA MET A 46 -1.60 4.05 1.86
C MET A 46 -0.51 5.09 1.50
N PRO A 47 -0.59 6.38 1.88
CA PRO A 47 0.46 7.35 1.57
C PRO A 47 1.80 7.00 2.22
N PHE A 48 1.78 6.56 3.49
CA PHE A 48 2.99 6.11 4.18
C PHE A 48 3.60 4.86 3.55
N PHE A 49 2.77 3.92 3.09
CA PHE A 49 3.21 2.72 2.39
C PHE A 49 3.90 3.08 1.06
N ILE A 50 3.27 3.93 0.24
CA ILE A 50 3.82 4.40 -1.03
C ILE A 50 5.14 5.12 -0.78
N TYR A 51 5.16 6.10 0.13
CA TYR A 51 6.38 6.84 0.46
C TYR A 51 7.53 5.90 0.83
N TYR A 52 7.32 4.99 1.79
CA TYR A 52 8.36 4.04 2.20
C TYR A 52 8.78 3.08 1.09
N ARG A 53 7.90 2.76 0.15
CA ARG A 53 8.21 1.88 -0.99
C ARG A 53 9.10 2.57 -2.02
N TYR A 54 8.91 3.86 -2.25
CA TYR A 54 9.59 4.60 -3.32
C TYR A 54 10.75 5.50 -2.84
N ARG A 55 10.88 5.76 -1.53
CA ARG A 55 11.89 6.67 -0.93
C ARG A 55 13.35 6.37 -1.26
N ASP A 56 13.72 5.12 -1.50
CA ASP A 56 15.14 4.73 -1.66
C ASP A 56 15.60 4.67 -3.13
N GLY A 57 15.06 5.52 -4.01
CA GLY A 57 15.46 5.51 -5.43
C GLY A 57 14.97 4.28 -6.21
N LYS A 58 14.17 3.41 -5.61
CA LYS A 58 13.61 2.19 -6.26
C LYS A 58 12.74 2.51 -7.47
N TYR A 59 12.22 3.73 -7.57
CA TYR A 59 11.54 4.21 -8.78
C TYR A 59 12.46 4.21 -10.00
N LYS A 60 13.79 4.45 -9.82
CA LYS A 60 14.78 4.41 -10.90
C LYS A 60 14.91 3.02 -11.56
N LYS A 61 14.48 1.96 -10.87
CA LYS A 61 14.38 0.61 -11.46
C LYS A 61 13.38 0.57 -12.61
N TYR A 62 12.30 1.36 -12.52
CA TYR A 62 11.22 1.43 -13.51
C TYR A 62 11.41 2.56 -14.54
N ILE A 63 12.39 3.45 -14.35
CA ILE A 63 12.75 4.43 -15.37
C ILE A 63 13.40 3.69 -16.56
N LEU A 64 12.79 3.83 -17.73
CA LEU A 64 13.36 3.42 -19.01
C LEU A 64 14.49 4.41 -19.34
N ASN A 65 15.71 3.92 -19.46
CA ASN A 65 16.86 4.72 -19.89
C ASN A 65 17.42 4.15 -21.19
N ASP A 66 18.25 4.94 -21.87
CA ASP A 66 18.81 4.57 -23.18
C ASP A 66 19.60 3.25 -23.12
N GLU A 67 20.25 2.95 -21.99
CA GLU A 67 20.96 1.69 -21.78
C GLU A 67 20.01 0.49 -21.69
N LYS A 68 18.89 0.60 -20.96
CA LYS A 68 17.87 -0.45 -20.88
C LYS A 68 17.14 -0.63 -22.20
N LEU A 69 16.87 0.46 -22.92
CA LEU A 69 16.33 0.44 -24.28
C LEU A 69 17.28 -0.29 -25.22
N LYS A 70 18.55 0.12 -25.28
CA LYS A 70 19.57 -0.55 -26.10
C LYS A 70 19.72 -2.02 -25.73
N ALA A 71 19.70 -2.37 -24.45
CA ALA A 71 19.76 -3.76 -24.00
C ALA A 71 18.52 -4.58 -24.41
N ALA A 72 17.32 -4.01 -24.27
CA ALA A 72 16.06 -4.67 -24.65
C ALA A 72 15.94 -4.91 -26.16
N PHE A 73 16.50 -4.02 -26.98
CA PHE A 73 16.51 -4.12 -28.43
C PHE A 73 17.80 -4.74 -29.01
N LYS A 74 18.76 -5.16 -28.17
CA LYS A 74 20.02 -5.79 -28.62
C LYS A 74 19.74 -7.21 -29.11
N GLY A 75 19.39 -7.34 -30.39
CA GLY A 75 19.03 -8.60 -31.03
C GLY A 75 17.63 -8.62 -31.66
N PHE A 76 16.88 -7.52 -31.57
CA PHE A 76 15.64 -7.36 -32.31
C PHE A 76 15.96 -7.32 -33.82
N GLY A 77 15.51 -8.32 -34.58
CA GLY A 77 15.78 -8.44 -36.03
C GLY A 77 17.11 -9.11 -36.40
N LYS A 78 17.75 -9.85 -35.48
CA LYS A 78 18.77 -10.83 -35.86
C LYS A 78 18.11 -12.18 -36.11
N ASP A 79 17.43 -12.29 -37.25
CA ASP A 79 17.16 -13.54 -37.96
C ASP A 79 17.91 -13.48 -39.29
#